data_AF-A0A529GEQ4-F1
#
_entry.id   AF-A0A529GEQ4-F1
#
_cell.length_a   1.000
_cell.length_b   1.000
_cell.length_c   1.000
_cell.angle_alpha   90.00
_cell.angle_beta   90.00
_cell.angle_gamma   90.00
#
_symmetry.space_group_name_H-M   'P 1'
#
loop_
_entity.id
_entity.type
_entity.pdbx_description
1 polymer ?
#
loop_
_entity_poly.entity_id
_entity_poly.type
_entity_poly.pdbx_seq_one_letter_code
_entity_poly.pdbx_strand_id
1 'polypeptide(L)'
;LTSNWLRAAEAPDVIRYYESTGAIDSRLLDRAIEQFKYPCALQGAGFFTFADQTEVNIAFASAGRFQMKHKIPLLDFVDSGFPKLGIERQVASNLVIAMIKQAWLSFCRERGFVEYHYSNAVGFHASATQVRTGQRIPWGRQGDRRSSMLRNVAKGHIWQFGVTAMPYFWPFWHLKLKARVLFSLDNNTPAGLDIDDSKKLHRLRRITCKGWRNKQWHSRMLAFLELLSGDSANIRLALAQDAELMIEAAPMLFASPVSTVLPDVLDSEEEEADVSTLGRPDNDDEADE
;
A
#
# COMPACT_ATOMS: atom_id res chain seq x y z
N LEU A 1 -0.20 22.14 -2.61
CA LEU A 1 0.42 21.13 -1.72
C LEU A 1 0.14 19.75 -2.28
N THR A 2 1.16 18.92 -2.49
CA THR A 2 0.97 17.53 -2.92
C THR A 2 0.74 16.64 -1.71
N SER A 3 -0.28 15.80 -1.76
CA SER A 3 -0.59 14.85 -0.68
C SER A 3 0.10 13.51 -0.87
N ASN A 4 -0.08 12.63 0.12
CA ASN A 4 0.20 11.19 0.00
C ASN A 4 -1.09 10.38 -0.23
N TRP A 5 -2.14 11.00 -0.78
CA TRP A 5 -3.43 10.37 -1.01
C TRP A 5 -3.59 10.07 -2.49
N LEU A 6 -3.94 8.83 -2.81
CA LEU A 6 -4.30 8.38 -4.15
C LEU A 6 -5.81 8.21 -4.21
N ARG A 7 -6.48 8.97 -5.09
CA ARG A 7 -7.94 8.96 -5.17
C ARG A 7 -8.42 7.69 -5.86
N ALA A 8 -9.48 7.07 -5.34
CA ALA A 8 -10.23 6.07 -6.11
C ALA A 8 -11.07 6.80 -7.17
N ALA A 9 -10.80 6.53 -8.44
CA ALA A 9 -11.54 7.08 -9.58
C ALA A 9 -12.84 6.29 -9.81
N GLU A 10 -12.75 4.96 -9.73
CA GLU A 10 -13.87 4.05 -9.98
C GLU A 10 -13.82 2.90 -8.96
N ALA A 11 -14.99 2.41 -8.57
CA ALA A 11 -15.17 1.25 -7.70
C ALA A 11 -16.31 0.38 -8.22
N PRO A 12 -16.36 -0.93 -7.90
CA PRO A 12 -17.46 -1.78 -8.32
C PRO A 12 -18.80 -1.29 -7.75
N ASP A 13 -19.86 -1.41 -8.55
CA ASP A 13 -21.20 -0.96 -8.13
C ASP A 13 -21.76 -1.77 -6.96
N VAL A 14 -21.39 -3.04 -6.86
CA VAL A 14 -21.98 -3.99 -5.92
C VAL A 14 -20.98 -4.89 -5.24
N ILE A 15 -21.30 -5.26 -4.00
CA ILE A 15 -20.72 -6.39 -3.29
C ILE A 15 -21.79 -7.48 -3.15
N ARG A 16 -21.38 -8.74 -3.26
CA ARG A 16 -22.29 -9.89 -3.23
C ARG A 16 -22.03 -10.73 -1.99
N TYR A 17 -23.10 -11.21 -1.38
CA TYR A 17 -23.06 -12.16 -0.28
C TYR A 17 -23.56 -13.52 -0.77
N TYR A 18 -22.74 -14.54 -0.54
CA TYR A 18 -23.02 -15.92 -0.86
C TYR A 18 -23.18 -16.73 0.40
N GLU A 19 -24.17 -17.62 0.41
CA GLU A 19 -24.42 -18.53 1.51
C GLU A 19 -24.49 -19.97 0.98
N SER A 20 -24.09 -20.93 1.81
CA SER A 20 -24.15 -22.33 1.43
C SER A 20 -25.59 -22.82 1.33
N THR A 21 -25.85 -23.71 0.36
CA THR A 21 -27.18 -24.33 0.18
C THR A 21 -27.27 -25.75 0.70
N GLY A 22 -26.31 -26.17 1.52
CA GLY A 22 -26.22 -27.52 2.06
C GLY A 22 -25.10 -27.65 3.09
N ALA A 23 -24.79 -28.88 3.47
CA ALA A 23 -23.64 -29.15 4.33
C ALA A 23 -22.35 -28.68 3.63
N ILE A 24 -21.53 -27.94 4.35
CA ILE A 24 -20.22 -27.46 3.91
C ILE A 24 -19.15 -27.99 4.86
N ASP A 25 -17.97 -28.23 4.30
CA ASP A 25 -16.78 -28.46 5.11
C ASP A 25 -16.12 -27.10 5.38
N SER A 26 -16.15 -26.66 6.64
CA SER A 26 -15.59 -25.36 7.04
C SER A 26 -14.10 -25.25 6.75
N ARG A 27 -13.33 -26.34 6.88
CA ARG A 27 -11.89 -26.32 6.60
C ARG A 27 -11.61 -26.17 5.10
N LEU A 28 -12.44 -26.80 4.26
CA LEU A 28 -12.33 -26.64 2.81
C LEU A 28 -12.76 -25.24 2.38
N LEU A 29 -13.75 -24.64 3.04
CA LEU A 29 -14.14 -23.24 2.79
C LEU A 29 -13.00 -22.28 3.14
N ASP A 30 -12.43 -22.38 4.35
CA ASP A 30 -11.32 -21.52 4.78
C ASP A 30 -10.15 -21.62 3.78
N ARG A 31 -9.78 -22.85 3.40
CA ARG A 31 -8.74 -23.09 2.40
C ARG A 31 -9.10 -22.54 1.03
N ALA A 32 -10.34 -22.66 0.58
CA ALA A 32 -10.78 -22.10 -0.69
C ALA A 32 -10.71 -20.56 -0.67
N ILE A 33 -11.06 -19.91 0.44
CA ILE A 33 -10.91 -18.46 0.62
C ILE A 33 -9.44 -18.05 0.57
N GLU A 34 -8.55 -18.77 1.26
CA GLU A 34 -7.11 -18.49 1.26
C GLU A 34 -6.46 -18.67 -0.12
N GLN A 35 -6.94 -19.64 -0.91
CA GLN A 35 -6.43 -19.93 -2.25
C GLN A 35 -7.09 -19.08 -3.35
N PHE A 36 -8.21 -18.43 -3.05
CA PHE A 36 -8.90 -17.62 -4.03
C PHE A 36 -8.09 -16.39 -4.39
N LYS A 37 -7.95 -16.13 -5.68
CA LYS A 37 -7.08 -15.06 -6.21
C LYS A 37 -7.54 -13.66 -5.76
N TYR A 38 -8.84 -13.49 -5.59
CA TYR A 38 -9.47 -12.20 -5.32
C TYR A 38 -9.92 -12.11 -3.85
N PRO A 39 -10.07 -10.88 -3.31
CA PRO A 39 -10.45 -10.73 -1.92
C PRO A 39 -11.84 -11.31 -1.61
N CYS A 40 -11.90 -12.00 -0.48
CA CYS A 40 -13.12 -12.56 0.09
C CYS A 40 -13.12 -12.33 1.61
N ALA A 41 -14.30 -12.09 2.18
CA ALA A 41 -14.45 -11.88 3.61
C ALA A 41 -15.52 -12.82 4.18
N LEU A 42 -15.12 -13.76 5.02
CA LEU A 42 -16.01 -14.70 5.71
C LEU A 42 -16.92 -13.93 6.68
N GLN A 43 -18.22 -14.22 6.64
CA GLN A 43 -19.21 -13.63 7.55
C GLN A 43 -20.33 -14.64 7.83
N GLY A 44 -20.42 -15.10 9.09
CA GLY A 44 -21.43 -16.07 9.49
C GLY A 44 -21.29 -17.40 8.73
N ALA A 45 -22.38 -17.85 8.12
CA ALA A 45 -22.43 -19.08 7.31
C ALA A 45 -22.04 -18.87 5.82
N GLY A 46 -21.64 -17.65 5.47
CA GLY A 46 -21.34 -17.26 4.10
C GLY A 46 -20.12 -16.36 4.00
N PHE A 47 -19.98 -15.70 2.86
CA PHE A 47 -18.89 -14.75 2.63
C PHE A 47 -19.27 -13.66 1.65
N PHE A 48 -18.59 -12.53 1.75
CA PHE A 48 -18.65 -11.43 0.82
C PHE A 48 -17.56 -11.53 -0.23
N THR A 49 -17.91 -11.20 -1.48
CA THR A 49 -16.99 -11.10 -2.61
C THR A 49 -17.53 -10.16 -3.68
N PHE A 50 -16.66 -9.72 -4.59
CA PHE A 50 -17.05 -9.03 -5.81
C PHE A 50 -17.24 -10.00 -7.00
N ALA A 51 -16.84 -11.27 -6.83
CA ALA A 51 -17.00 -12.33 -7.83
C ALA A 51 -18.46 -12.61 -8.16
N ASP A 52 -18.71 -13.06 -9.39
CA ASP A 52 -20.04 -13.48 -9.82
C ASP A 52 -20.34 -14.94 -9.44
N GLN A 53 -21.54 -15.43 -9.78
CA GLN A 53 -21.94 -16.81 -9.43
C GLN A 53 -21.10 -17.87 -10.15
N THR A 54 -20.65 -17.59 -11.37
CA THR A 54 -19.85 -18.52 -12.18
C THR A 54 -18.47 -18.70 -11.56
N GLU A 55 -17.83 -17.59 -11.22
CA GLU A 55 -16.53 -17.54 -10.58
C GLU A 55 -16.57 -18.20 -9.19
N VAL A 56 -17.60 -17.92 -8.38
CA VAL A 56 -17.79 -18.57 -7.08
C VAL A 56 -17.99 -20.08 -7.22
N ASN A 57 -18.78 -20.52 -8.19
CA ASN A 57 -19.02 -21.95 -8.41
C ASN A 57 -17.72 -22.69 -8.77
N ILE A 58 -16.83 -22.07 -9.55
CA ILE A 58 -15.55 -22.66 -9.94
C ILE A 58 -14.59 -22.67 -8.74
N ALA A 59 -14.41 -21.52 -8.08
CA ALA A 59 -13.42 -21.37 -7.02
C ALA A 59 -13.75 -22.17 -5.76
N PHE A 60 -15.04 -22.31 -5.42
CA PHE A 60 -15.49 -22.93 -4.17
C PHE A 60 -16.11 -24.32 -4.36
N ALA A 61 -15.98 -24.91 -5.57
CA ALA A 61 -16.54 -26.22 -5.90
C ALA A 61 -16.16 -27.34 -4.91
N SER A 62 -14.94 -27.28 -4.37
CA SER A 62 -14.41 -28.25 -3.41
C SER A 62 -14.98 -28.09 -2.00
N ALA A 63 -15.41 -26.87 -1.63
CA ALA A 63 -15.94 -26.56 -0.29
C ALA A 63 -17.45 -26.79 -0.19
N GLY A 64 -18.18 -26.61 -1.30
CA GLY A 64 -19.62 -26.85 -1.35
C GLY A 64 -20.31 -26.06 -2.45
N ARG A 65 -21.64 -25.98 -2.35
CA ARG A 65 -22.47 -25.15 -3.25
C ARG A 65 -22.90 -23.89 -2.54
N PHE A 66 -22.67 -22.76 -3.19
CA PHE A 66 -22.98 -21.44 -2.69
C PHE A 66 -23.96 -20.74 -3.64
N GLN A 67 -24.96 -20.06 -3.09
CA GLN A 67 -25.87 -19.24 -3.87
C GLN A 67 -25.79 -17.78 -3.43
N MET A 68 -25.86 -16.87 -4.41
CA MET A 68 -25.99 -15.45 -4.14
C MET A 68 -27.31 -15.17 -3.42
N LYS A 69 -27.24 -14.77 -2.15
CA LYS A 69 -28.41 -14.38 -1.36
C LYS A 69 -28.69 -12.88 -1.47
N HIS A 70 -27.62 -12.09 -1.53
CA HIS A 70 -27.74 -10.64 -1.61
C HIS A 70 -26.77 -10.05 -2.63
N LYS A 71 -27.28 -9.10 -3.40
CA LYS A 71 -26.53 -8.17 -4.24
C LYS A 71 -26.76 -6.79 -3.65
N ILE A 72 -25.71 -6.18 -3.12
CA ILE A 72 -25.80 -4.96 -2.31
C ILE A 72 -25.02 -3.85 -3.00
N PRO A 73 -25.59 -2.65 -3.22
CA PRO A 73 -24.82 -1.50 -3.67
C PRO A 73 -23.64 -1.24 -2.74
N LEU A 74 -22.43 -1.12 -3.30
CA LEU A 74 -21.19 -1.06 -2.51
C LEU A 74 -21.15 0.19 -1.61
N LEU A 75 -21.58 1.33 -2.15
CA LEU A 75 -21.60 2.59 -1.40
C LEU A 75 -22.56 2.51 -0.21
N ASP A 76 -23.79 2.02 -0.43
CA ASP A 76 -24.78 1.84 0.64
C ASP A 76 -24.26 0.88 1.73
N PHE A 77 -23.58 -0.20 1.31
CA PHE A 77 -22.98 -1.17 2.23
C PHE A 77 -21.94 -0.51 3.14
N VAL A 78 -21.05 0.31 2.58
CA VAL A 78 -20.01 1.00 3.34
C VAL A 78 -20.58 2.09 4.25
N ASP A 79 -21.57 2.86 3.77
CA ASP A 79 -22.11 4.01 4.48
C ASP A 79 -23.14 3.64 5.55
N SER A 80 -23.90 2.57 5.35
CA SER A 80 -25.02 2.19 6.24
C SER A 80 -24.89 0.80 6.85
N GLY A 81 -23.94 -0.02 6.40
CA GLY A 81 -23.88 -1.43 6.76
C GLY A 81 -24.95 -2.24 6.03
N PHE A 82 -25.31 -3.39 6.60
CA PHE A 82 -26.36 -4.25 6.08
C PHE A 82 -27.18 -4.92 7.19
N PRO A 83 -28.25 -4.26 7.66
CA PRO A 83 -29.07 -4.74 8.78
C PRO A 83 -29.68 -6.13 8.57
N LYS A 84 -29.96 -6.52 7.31
CA LYS A 84 -30.51 -7.85 6.98
C LYS A 84 -29.60 -9.01 7.41
N LEU A 85 -28.29 -8.78 7.52
CA LEU A 85 -27.32 -9.74 8.03
C LEU A 85 -26.75 -9.33 9.41
N GLY A 86 -27.37 -8.34 10.07
CA GLY A 86 -26.88 -7.80 11.34
C GLY A 86 -25.52 -7.10 11.24
N ILE A 87 -25.14 -6.62 10.05
CA ILE A 87 -23.85 -5.98 9.83
C ILE A 87 -23.99 -4.48 10.05
N GLU A 88 -23.31 -3.97 11.07
CA GLU A 88 -23.23 -2.55 11.32
C GLU A 88 -22.31 -1.85 10.30
N ARG A 89 -22.53 -0.54 10.10
CA ARG A 89 -21.72 0.31 9.23
C ARG A 89 -20.21 0.11 9.42
N GLN A 90 -19.73 0.15 10.67
CA GLN A 90 -18.29 0.06 10.94
C GLN A 90 -17.72 -1.30 10.53
N VAL A 91 -18.48 -2.38 10.73
CA VAL A 91 -18.09 -3.73 10.33
C VAL A 91 -18.04 -3.83 8.81
N ALA A 92 -19.07 -3.35 8.10
CA ALA A 92 -19.09 -3.33 6.64
C ALA A 92 -17.91 -2.54 6.05
N SER A 93 -17.65 -1.33 6.58
CA SER A 93 -16.49 -0.53 6.20
C SER A 93 -15.18 -1.29 6.42
N ASN A 94 -15.01 -1.94 7.57
CA ASN A 94 -13.79 -2.69 7.87
C ASN A 94 -13.59 -3.90 6.93
N LEU A 95 -14.67 -4.59 6.56
CA LEU A 95 -14.63 -5.71 5.61
C LEU A 95 -14.14 -5.23 4.24
N VAL A 96 -14.72 -4.15 3.71
CA VAL A 96 -14.29 -3.59 2.41
C VAL A 96 -12.85 -3.07 2.48
N ILE A 97 -12.44 -2.41 3.57
CA ILE A 97 -11.05 -1.99 3.78
C ILE A 97 -10.10 -3.20 3.75
N ALA A 98 -10.46 -4.31 4.39
CA ALA A 98 -9.65 -5.52 4.40
C ALA A 98 -9.52 -6.12 2.99
N MET A 99 -10.62 -6.17 2.23
CA MET A 99 -10.64 -6.64 0.84
C MET A 99 -9.77 -5.78 -0.08
N ILE A 100 -9.88 -4.45 0.02
CA ILE A 100 -9.04 -3.51 -0.76
C ILE A 100 -7.56 -3.68 -0.39
N LYS A 101 -7.25 -3.85 0.91
CA LYS A 101 -5.88 -4.14 1.36
C LYS A 101 -5.37 -5.43 0.72
N GLN A 102 -6.12 -6.52 0.75
CA GLN A 102 -5.73 -7.79 0.13
C GLN A 102 -5.44 -7.62 -1.37
N ALA A 103 -6.31 -6.91 -2.10
CA ALA A 103 -6.10 -6.62 -3.51
C ALA A 103 -4.82 -5.80 -3.76
N TRP A 104 -4.55 -4.81 -2.91
CA TRP A 104 -3.28 -4.06 -2.94
C TRP A 104 -2.07 -4.96 -2.68
N LEU A 105 -2.12 -5.86 -1.69
CA LEU A 105 -1.02 -6.78 -1.41
C LEU A 105 -0.73 -7.66 -2.64
N SER A 106 -1.78 -8.23 -3.23
CA SER A 106 -1.66 -9.06 -4.44
C SER A 106 -1.05 -8.28 -5.60
N PHE A 107 -1.56 -7.08 -5.86
CA PHE A 107 -1.07 -6.18 -6.91
C PHE A 107 0.43 -5.88 -6.79
N CYS A 108 0.92 -5.63 -5.57
CA CYS A 108 2.34 -5.37 -5.33
C CYS A 108 3.21 -6.63 -5.47
N ARG A 109 2.73 -7.79 -5.00
CA ARG A 109 3.43 -9.08 -5.17
C ARG A 109 3.60 -9.45 -6.63
N GLU A 110 2.53 -9.33 -7.43
CA GLU A 110 2.56 -9.61 -8.87
C GLU A 110 3.56 -8.72 -9.62
N ARG A 111 3.86 -7.52 -9.10
CA ARG A 111 4.86 -6.59 -9.66
C ARG A 111 6.28 -6.79 -9.12
N GLY A 112 6.49 -7.76 -8.23
CA GLY A 112 7.82 -8.10 -7.72
C GLY A 112 8.38 -7.13 -6.69
N PHE A 113 7.52 -6.41 -5.96
CA PHE A 113 7.94 -5.62 -4.79
C PHE A 113 8.27 -6.53 -3.60
N VAL A 114 9.21 -6.12 -2.76
CA VAL A 114 9.56 -6.85 -1.54
C VAL A 114 8.50 -6.59 -0.47
N GLU A 115 7.80 -7.63 -0.05
CA GLU A 115 6.87 -7.58 1.07
C GLU A 115 7.62 -7.61 2.40
N TYR A 116 7.25 -6.72 3.32
CA TYR A 116 7.76 -6.72 4.68
C TYR A 116 6.62 -6.56 5.69
N HIS A 117 6.59 -7.45 6.68
CA HIS A 117 5.60 -7.45 7.75
C HIS A 117 6.07 -6.58 8.93
N TYR A 118 5.51 -5.38 9.05
CA TYR A 118 5.64 -4.57 10.25
C TYR A 118 4.67 -5.07 11.33
N SER A 119 4.91 -4.66 12.58
CA SER A 119 4.07 -5.02 13.73
C SER A 119 2.56 -4.75 13.56
N ASN A 120 2.17 -3.78 12.72
CA ASN A 120 0.78 -3.39 12.54
C ASN A 120 0.33 -3.26 11.08
N ALA A 121 1.19 -3.58 10.11
CA ALA A 121 0.88 -3.42 8.70
C ALA A 121 1.86 -4.18 7.81
N VAL A 122 1.45 -4.46 6.58
CA VAL A 122 2.36 -4.90 5.53
C VAL A 122 2.82 -3.68 4.73
N GLY A 123 4.11 -3.62 4.39
CA GLY A 123 4.64 -2.62 3.47
C GLY A 123 5.35 -3.29 2.30
N PHE A 124 5.41 -2.57 1.18
CA PHE A 124 6.10 -3.01 -0.03
C PHE A 124 7.24 -2.07 -0.38
N HIS A 125 8.39 -2.65 -0.68
CA HIS A 125 9.64 -1.94 -0.94
C HIS A 125 10.15 -2.23 -2.35
N ALA A 126 10.82 -1.24 -2.95
CA ALA A 126 11.46 -1.42 -4.25
C ALA A 126 12.49 -2.56 -4.16
N SER A 127 12.36 -3.55 -5.05
CA SER A 127 13.22 -4.73 -5.04
C SER A 127 14.51 -4.51 -5.84
N ALA A 128 15.49 -5.39 -5.63
CA ALA A 128 16.74 -5.36 -6.38
C ALA A 128 16.60 -5.72 -7.86
N THR A 129 15.54 -6.46 -8.20
CA THR A 129 15.21 -6.79 -9.59
C THR A 129 14.55 -5.63 -10.32
N GLN A 130 13.82 -4.77 -9.59
CA GLN A 130 13.18 -3.58 -10.15
C GLN A 130 14.13 -2.38 -10.28
N VAL A 131 14.94 -2.12 -9.24
CA VAL A 131 15.78 -0.92 -9.17
C VAL A 131 17.16 -1.27 -8.65
N ARG A 132 18.21 -0.87 -9.38
CA ARG A 132 19.59 -1.03 -8.92
C ARG A 132 19.90 -0.05 -7.79
N THR A 133 20.80 -0.41 -6.90
CA THR A 133 21.33 0.51 -5.88
C THR A 133 21.91 1.77 -6.56
N GLY A 134 21.51 2.95 -6.11
CA GLY A 134 21.94 4.24 -6.66
C GLY A 134 21.22 4.66 -7.94
N GLN A 135 20.35 3.82 -8.52
CA GLN A 135 19.57 4.18 -9.70
C GLN A 135 18.54 5.25 -9.35
N ARG A 136 18.54 6.34 -10.12
CA ARG A 136 17.55 7.41 -10.02
C ARG A 136 16.34 7.10 -10.89
N ILE A 137 15.16 7.14 -10.30
CA ILE A 137 13.90 7.01 -11.01
C ILE A 137 13.37 8.41 -11.32
N PRO A 138 13.18 8.76 -12.60
CA PRO A 138 12.60 10.05 -12.98
C PRO A 138 11.13 10.10 -12.56
N TRP A 139 10.67 11.28 -12.17
CA TRP A 139 9.28 11.52 -11.83
C TRP A 139 8.91 12.99 -12.12
N GLY A 140 7.62 13.24 -12.33
CA GLY A 140 7.10 14.59 -12.60
C GLY A 140 6.66 14.81 -14.05
N ARG A 141 6.09 15.99 -14.33
CA ARG A 141 5.54 16.33 -15.65
C ARG A 141 6.63 16.76 -16.62
N GLN A 142 6.34 16.66 -17.91
CA GLN A 142 7.20 17.10 -19.01
C GLN A 142 7.69 18.54 -18.77
N GLY A 143 9.00 18.70 -18.58
CA GLY A 143 9.67 19.99 -18.32
C GLY A 143 10.32 20.11 -16.94
N ASP A 144 9.86 19.37 -15.93
CA ASP A 144 10.43 19.38 -14.57
C ASP A 144 11.28 18.11 -14.37
N ARG A 145 12.60 18.22 -14.55
CA ARG A 145 13.53 17.06 -14.51
C ARG A 145 13.84 16.65 -13.07
N ARG A 146 12.89 16.02 -12.40
CA ARG A 146 13.10 15.49 -11.05
C ARG A 146 13.35 13.99 -11.09
N SER A 147 14.18 13.52 -10.18
CA SER A 147 14.45 12.10 -10.03
C SER A 147 14.89 11.79 -8.60
N SER A 148 14.60 10.58 -8.12
CA SER A 148 14.99 10.15 -6.79
C SER A 148 15.45 8.70 -6.80
N MET A 149 16.37 8.36 -5.91
CA MET A 149 16.74 6.98 -5.64
C MET A 149 15.68 6.33 -4.75
N LEU A 150 15.32 5.08 -5.05
CA LEU A 150 14.48 4.25 -4.18
C LEU A 150 15.29 3.23 -3.39
N ARG A 151 16.53 2.98 -3.80
CA ARG A 151 17.47 2.08 -3.14
C ARG A 151 18.86 2.70 -3.20
N ASN A 152 19.58 2.76 -2.07
CA ASN A 152 20.99 3.18 -2.05
C ASN A 152 21.70 2.62 -0.81
N VAL A 153 23.01 2.79 -0.72
CA VAL A 153 23.82 2.40 0.44
C VAL A 153 24.08 3.63 1.32
N ALA A 154 23.92 3.46 2.63
CA ALA A 154 24.34 4.42 3.64
C ALA A 154 24.91 3.68 4.86
N LYS A 155 26.09 4.09 5.33
CA LYS A 155 26.73 3.53 6.53
C LYS A 155 26.84 1.99 6.51
N GLY A 156 27.19 1.40 5.37
CA GLY A 156 27.31 -0.06 5.19
C GLY A 156 25.98 -0.83 5.12
N HIS A 157 24.86 -0.13 4.97
CA HIS A 157 23.53 -0.74 4.87
C HIS A 157 22.84 -0.29 3.59
N ILE A 158 22.19 -1.20 2.89
CA ILE A 158 21.31 -0.89 1.78
C ILE A 158 19.97 -0.45 2.36
N TRP A 159 19.54 0.77 2.08
CA TRP A 159 18.19 1.22 2.38
C TRP A 159 17.29 1.08 1.17
N GLN A 160 16.02 0.76 1.41
CA GLN A 160 15.01 0.54 0.39
C GLN A 160 13.73 1.28 0.77
N PHE A 161 13.33 2.24 -0.07
CA PHE A 161 12.08 2.97 0.11
C PHE A 161 10.89 2.06 -0.22
N GLY A 162 9.84 2.21 0.56
CA GLY A 162 8.60 1.50 0.38
C GLY A 162 7.40 2.25 0.92
N VAL A 163 6.23 1.66 0.76
CA VAL A 163 4.97 2.22 1.24
C VAL A 163 4.08 1.16 1.87
N THR A 164 3.32 1.56 2.88
CA THR A 164 2.11 0.87 3.31
C THR A 164 0.92 1.65 2.77
N ALA A 165 0.03 1.01 2.01
CA ALA A 165 -1.23 1.61 1.60
C ALA A 165 -2.32 1.39 2.65
N MET A 166 -3.08 2.45 2.94
CA MET A 166 -4.17 2.43 3.92
C MET A 166 -5.44 2.96 3.25
N PRO A 167 -6.45 2.13 2.99
CA PRO A 167 -7.71 2.58 2.43
C PRO A 167 -8.52 3.41 3.42
N TYR A 168 -9.14 4.47 2.91
CA TYR A 168 -10.06 5.35 3.62
C TYR A 168 -11.25 5.69 2.71
N PHE A 169 -12.43 5.86 3.31
CA PHE A 169 -13.66 6.26 2.60
C PHE A 169 -14.05 7.72 2.81
N TRP A 170 -13.54 8.35 3.88
CA TRP A 170 -13.77 9.77 4.19
C TRP A 170 -12.50 10.58 3.95
N PRO A 171 -12.57 11.78 3.36
CA PRO A 171 -13.77 12.50 2.90
C PRO A 171 -14.34 11.99 1.56
N PHE A 172 -13.58 11.16 0.87
CA PHE A 172 -13.96 10.37 -0.30
C PHE A 172 -13.05 9.15 -0.33
N TRP A 173 -13.31 8.20 -1.24
CA TRP A 173 -12.55 6.97 -1.34
C TRP A 173 -11.12 7.23 -1.83
N HIS A 174 -10.12 6.86 -1.03
CA HIS A 174 -8.71 7.03 -1.37
C HIS A 174 -7.80 6.05 -0.62
N LEU A 175 -6.60 5.83 -1.15
CA LEU A 175 -5.50 5.20 -0.43
C LEU A 175 -4.55 6.27 0.12
N LYS A 176 -4.30 6.24 1.42
CA LYS A 176 -3.23 7.01 2.03
C LYS A 176 -1.95 6.17 2.07
N LEU A 177 -0.88 6.69 1.49
CA LEU A 177 0.43 6.03 1.49
C LEU A 177 1.25 6.46 2.69
N LYS A 178 1.62 5.50 3.53
CA LYS A 178 2.59 5.71 4.61
C LYS A 178 3.97 5.31 4.13
N ALA A 179 4.88 6.28 4.03
CA ALA A 179 6.27 6.03 3.69
C ALA A 179 6.94 5.09 4.69
N ARG A 180 7.74 4.16 4.17
CA ARG A 180 8.50 3.15 4.90
C ARG A 180 9.92 3.10 4.34
N VAL A 181 10.87 2.69 5.18
CA VAL A 181 12.26 2.43 4.78
C VAL A 181 12.69 1.14 5.45
N LEU A 182 13.15 0.20 4.65
CA LEU A 182 13.70 -1.07 5.08
C LEU A 182 15.23 -1.04 4.89
N PHE A 183 15.96 -1.75 5.74
CA PHE A 183 17.41 -1.82 5.68
C PHE A 183 17.85 -3.28 5.60
N SER A 184 18.86 -3.53 4.78
CA SER A 184 19.63 -4.78 4.76
C SER A 184 21.12 -4.46 4.92
N LEU A 185 21.89 -5.39 5.47
CA LEU A 185 23.34 -5.27 5.54
C LEU A 185 23.91 -5.37 4.13
N ASP A 186 24.83 -4.47 3.78
CA ASP A 186 25.55 -4.58 2.50
C ASP A 186 26.56 -5.72 2.57
N ASN A 187 26.31 -6.78 1.81
CA ASN A 187 27.16 -7.95 1.67
C ASN A 187 27.70 -8.10 0.24
N ASN A 188 27.77 -7.00 -0.52
CA ASN A 188 28.11 -6.97 -1.94
C ASN A 188 27.14 -7.74 -2.84
N THR A 189 25.95 -8.09 -2.36
CA THR A 189 24.86 -8.62 -3.19
C THR A 189 23.83 -7.53 -3.49
N PRO A 190 23.13 -7.58 -4.63
CA PRO A 190 22.12 -6.57 -4.96
C PRO A 190 20.98 -6.44 -3.95
N ALA A 191 20.63 -7.51 -3.23
CA ALA A 191 19.55 -7.53 -2.24
C ALA A 191 20.01 -7.09 -0.83
N GLY A 192 21.28 -7.36 -0.50
CA GLY A 192 21.77 -7.29 0.88
C GLY A 192 21.37 -8.52 1.70
N LEU A 193 21.81 -8.55 2.96
CA LEU A 193 21.41 -9.54 3.95
C LEU A 193 20.36 -8.94 4.89
N ASP A 194 19.25 -9.63 5.10
CA ASP A 194 18.16 -9.15 5.95
C ASP A 194 18.58 -8.96 7.41
N ILE A 195 17.92 -8.02 8.08
CA ILE A 195 18.14 -7.69 9.49
C ILE A 195 16.86 -8.01 10.25
N ASP A 196 16.91 -9.06 11.07
CA ASP A 196 15.75 -9.51 11.85
C ASP A 196 15.54 -8.73 13.16
N ASP A 197 16.53 -7.93 13.58
CA ASP A 197 16.42 -7.11 14.78
C ASP A 197 15.66 -5.80 14.52
N SER A 198 14.41 -5.77 14.98
CA SER A 198 13.54 -4.58 14.93
C SER A 198 14.15 -3.34 15.59
N LYS A 199 14.89 -3.47 16.71
CA LYS A 199 15.52 -2.34 17.40
C LYS A 199 16.63 -1.74 16.53
N LYS A 200 17.45 -2.61 15.91
CA LYS A 200 18.48 -2.20 14.96
C LYS A 200 17.89 -1.49 13.73
N LEU A 201 16.83 -2.04 13.14
CA LEU A 201 16.11 -1.39 12.02
C LEU A 201 15.57 0.00 12.40
N HIS A 202 15.01 0.14 13.60
CA HIS A 202 14.53 1.42 14.11
C HIS A 202 15.67 2.43 14.31
N ARG A 203 16.82 2.01 14.88
CA ARG A 203 18.02 2.86 15.04
C ARG A 203 18.54 3.32 13.67
N LEU A 204 18.71 2.40 12.72
CA LEU A 204 19.18 2.70 11.36
C LEU A 204 18.27 3.71 10.64
N ARG A 205 16.95 3.56 10.77
CA ARG A 205 16.00 4.51 10.20
C ARG A 205 16.17 5.90 10.80
N ARG A 206 16.29 6.03 12.13
CA ARG A 206 16.43 7.33 12.80
C ARG A 206 17.72 8.03 12.38
N ILE A 207 18.81 7.27 12.23
CA ILE A 207 20.12 7.80 11.86
C ILE A 207 20.16 8.18 10.38
N THR A 208 19.76 7.27 9.49
CA THR A 208 19.89 7.45 8.04
C THR A 208 18.90 8.47 7.50
N CYS A 209 17.65 8.44 8.00
CA CYS A 209 16.62 9.36 7.53
C CYS A 209 16.57 10.66 8.36
N LYS A 210 17.57 10.95 9.21
CA LYS A 210 17.62 12.16 10.05
C LYS A 210 17.52 13.44 9.21
N GLY A 211 18.16 13.46 8.04
CA GLY A 211 18.14 14.57 7.07
C GLY A 211 16.95 14.56 6.11
N TRP A 212 16.09 13.55 6.12
CA TRP A 212 15.00 13.45 5.16
C TRP A 212 13.84 14.35 5.60
N ARG A 213 13.71 15.49 4.91
CA ARG A 213 12.62 16.46 5.01
C ARG A 213 11.54 16.15 3.97
N ASN A 214 10.56 17.05 3.88
CA ASN A 214 9.41 16.87 3.00
C ASN A 214 9.81 16.67 1.55
N LYS A 215 10.85 17.35 1.05
CA LYS A 215 11.30 17.20 -0.33
C LYS A 215 11.81 15.79 -0.60
N GLN A 216 12.62 15.23 0.28
CA GLN A 216 13.19 13.88 0.16
C GLN A 216 12.11 12.80 0.23
N TRP A 217 11.19 12.90 1.21
CA TRP A 217 10.07 11.97 1.35
C TRP A 217 9.12 12.03 0.16
N HIS A 218 8.79 13.25 -0.30
CA HIS A 218 7.93 13.48 -1.44
C HIS A 218 8.54 12.96 -2.75
N SER A 219 9.81 13.30 -3.02
CA SER A 219 10.54 12.86 -4.21
C SER A 219 10.61 11.33 -4.30
N ARG A 220 10.89 10.66 -3.16
CA ARG A 220 10.94 9.19 -3.10
C ARG A 220 9.56 8.55 -3.25
N MET A 221 8.52 9.15 -2.68
CA MET A 221 7.15 8.69 -2.85
C MET A 221 6.69 8.78 -4.32
N LEU A 222 6.98 9.89 -5.00
CA LEU A 222 6.63 10.04 -6.42
C LEU A 222 7.43 9.10 -7.31
N ALA A 223 8.74 8.99 -7.11
CA ALA A 223 9.56 7.98 -7.78
C ALA A 223 9.03 6.55 -7.57
N PHE A 224 8.55 6.22 -6.36
CA PHE A 224 7.96 4.92 -6.07
C PHE A 224 6.65 4.71 -6.83
N LEU A 225 5.83 5.77 -6.96
CA LEU A 225 4.60 5.70 -7.72
C LEU A 225 4.84 5.51 -9.22
N GLU A 226 5.83 6.21 -9.80
CA GLU A 226 6.24 5.98 -11.20
C GLU A 226 6.67 4.52 -11.43
N LEU A 227 7.45 3.96 -10.49
CA LEU A 227 7.84 2.55 -10.55
C LEU A 227 6.63 1.61 -10.44
N LEU A 228 5.67 1.95 -9.57
CA LEU A 228 4.49 1.13 -9.29
C LEU A 228 3.47 1.14 -10.43
N SER A 229 3.23 2.31 -11.03
CA SER A 229 2.25 2.50 -12.09
C SER A 229 2.82 2.21 -13.48
N GLY A 230 4.15 2.30 -13.66
CA GLY A 230 4.77 2.24 -14.97
C GLY A 230 4.17 3.30 -15.89
N ASP A 231 3.80 2.89 -17.11
CA ASP A 231 3.22 3.80 -18.11
C ASP A 231 1.71 4.08 -17.91
N SER A 232 1.09 3.52 -16.86
CA SER A 232 -0.34 3.70 -16.60
C SER A 232 -0.61 4.91 -15.72
N ALA A 233 -1.60 5.72 -16.08
CA ALA A 233 -2.07 6.80 -15.21
C ALA A 233 -2.86 6.29 -13.98
N ASN A 234 -3.28 5.02 -14.00
CA ASN A 234 -4.11 4.41 -12.97
C ASN A 234 -3.54 3.08 -12.47
N ILE A 235 -3.71 2.85 -11.18
CA ILE A 235 -3.49 1.58 -10.48
C ILE A 235 -4.83 0.85 -10.44
N ARG A 236 -4.87 -0.37 -11.00
CA ARG A 236 -6.06 -1.22 -11.02
C ARG A 236 -5.89 -2.36 -10.03
N LEU A 237 -6.70 -2.37 -8.97
CA LEU A 237 -6.72 -3.44 -7.98
C LEU A 237 -7.86 -4.41 -8.33
N ALA A 238 -7.51 -5.63 -8.74
CA ALA A 238 -8.49 -6.63 -9.10
C ALA A 238 -9.24 -7.13 -7.85
N LEU A 239 -10.56 -7.03 -7.86
CA LEU A 239 -11.46 -7.45 -6.79
C LEU A 239 -12.26 -8.71 -7.17
N ALA A 240 -12.34 -9.01 -8.47
CA ALA A 240 -12.86 -10.22 -9.08
C ALA A 240 -12.30 -10.32 -10.51
N GLN A 241 -12.72 -11.33 -11.29
CA GLN A 241 -12.38 -11.41 -12.71
C GLN A 241 -12.85 -10.18 -13.51
N ASP A 242 -14.08 -9.72 -13.28
CA ASP A 242 -14.70 -8.59 -14.01
C ASP A 242 -14.99 -7.39 -13.10
N ALA A 243 -14.29 -7.27 -11.96
CA ALA A 243 -14.45 -6.15 -11.05
C ALA A 243 -13.09 -5.64 -10.55
N GLU A 244 -12.86 -4.33 -10.66
CA GLU A 244 -11.64 -3.68 -10.20
C GLU A 244 -11.94 -2.39 -9.44
N LEU A 245 -11.04 -2.02 -8.53
CA LEU A 245 -10.97 -0.68 -7.97
C LEU A 245 -9.88 0.10 -8.72
N MET A 246 -10.27 1.17 -9.40
CA MET A 246 -9.35 2.03 -10.14
C MET A 246 -8.92 3.21 -9.28
N ILE A 247 -7.61 3.39 -9.16
CA ILE A 247 -6.99 4.41 -8.33
C ILE A 247 -6.08 5.28 -9.20
N GLU A 248 -6.20 6.59 -9.08
CA GLU A 248 -5.29 7.53 -9.75
C GLU A 248 -3.86 7.32 -9.22
N ALA A 249 -2.89 7.10 -10.10
CA ALA A 249 -1.49 6.91 -9.70
C ALA A 249 -0.86 8.23 -9.21
N ALA A 250 -1.35 9.36 -9.71
CA ALA A 250 -0.93 10.69 -9.28
C ALA A 250 -1.53 11.04 -7.91
N PRO A 251 -0.72 11.51 -6.93
CA PRO A 251 -1.28 11.97 -5.67
C PRO A 251 -2.14 13.21 -5.82
N MET A 252 -3.13 13.33 -4.94
CA MET A 252 -4.03 14.47 -4.94
C MET A 252 -3.31 15.77 -4.58
N LEU A 253 -3.72 16.85 -5.25
CA LEU A 253 -3.28 18.21 -4.96
C LEU A 253 -4.29 18.92 -4.08
N PHE A 254 -3.82 19.53 -3.00
CA PHE A 254 -4.61 20.41 -2.14
C PHE A 254 -4.18 21.86 -2.33
N ALA A 255 -5.16 22.75 -2.41
CA ALA A 255 -4.95 24.19 -2.36
C ALA A 255 -5.13 24.67 -0.91
N SER A 256 -4.23 25.55 -0.46
CA SER A 256 -4.38 26.29 0.80
C SER A 256 -4.55 27.76 0.44
N PRO A 257 -5.54 28.47 1.03
CA PRO A 257 -5.73 29.90 0.78
C PRO A 257 -4.61 30.76 1.37
N VAL A 258 -3.80 30.19 2.27
CA VAL A 258 -2.64 30.85 2.89
C VAL A 258 -1.37 30.09 2.52
N SER A 259 -0.32 30.84 2.16
CA SER A 259 1.01 30.30 1.86
C SER A 259 2.07 31.19 2.49
N THR A 260 3.25 30.61 2.73
CA THR A 260 4.44 31.33 3.18
C THR A 260 5.46 31.34 2.06
N VAL A 261 6.15 32.47 1.85
CA VAL A 261 7.28 32.55 0.94
C VAL A 261 8.46 31.84 1.59
N LEU A 262 8.67 30.58 1.23
CA LEU A 262 9.86 29.82 1.60
C LEU A 262 10.83 29.83 0.41
N PRO A 263 12.13 30.16 0.62
CA PRO A 263 13.13 30.02 -0.42
C PRO A 263 13.27 28.52 -0.80
N ASP A 264 12.86 28.14 -2.02
CA ASP A 264 13.08 26.79 -2.58
C ASP A 264 14.30 26.83 -3.50
N VAL A 265 15.47 27.01 -2.89
CA VAL A 265 16.73 27.28 -3.61
C VAL A 265 17.57 26.02 -3.79
N LEU A 266 17.55 25.12 -2.79
CA LEU A 266 18.30 23.87 -2.80
C LEU A 266 17.45 22.73 -3.34
N ASP A 267 18.04 21.82 -4.11
CA ASP A 267 17.36 20.60 -4.52
C ASP A 267 17.19 19.59 -3.36
N SER A 268 16.55 18.44 -3.61
CA SER A 268 16.29 17.47 -2.53
C SER A 268 17.56 16.82 -1.97
N GLU A 269 18.66 16.77 -2.68
CA GLU A 269 19.89 16.12 -2.20
C GLU A 269 20.78 17.12 -1.50
N GLU A 270 20.85 18.33 -2.03
CA GLU A 270 21.52 19.47 -1.40
C GLU A 270 20.90 19.78 -0.03
N GLU A 271 19.57 19.78 0.08
CA GLU A 271 18.87 19.97 1.37
C GLU A 271 19.13 18.80 2.33
N GLU A 272 19.27 17.56 1.84
CA GLU A 272 19.57 16.39 2.69
C GLU A 272 20.99 16.48 3.30
N ALA A 273 21.93 17.06 2.55
CA ALA A 273 23.32 17.23 2.96
C ALA A 273 23.59 18.52 3.76
N ASP A 274 22.67 19.48 3.77
CA ASP A 274 22.84 20.76 4.44
C ASP A 274 22.79 20.61 5.98
N VAL A 275 23.93 20.83 6.63
CA VAL A 275 24.12 20.76 8.09
C VAL A 275 23.23 21.75 8.83
N SER A 276 22.92 22.92 8.24
CA SER A 276 22.06 23.93 8.86
C SER A 276 20.59 23.49 8.98
N THR A 277 20.17 22.52 8.17
CA THR A 277 18.81 21.95 8.21
C THR A 277 18.68 20.79 9.20
N LEU A 278 19.80 20.27 9.72
CA LEU A 278 19.85 19.17 10.68
C LEU A 278 19.59 19.70 12.11
N GLY A 279 18.32 19.99 12.39
CA GLY A 279 17.86 20.49 13.69
C GLY A 279 18.23 19.56 14.86
N ARG A 280 19.10 20.08 15.73
CA ARG A 280 19.71 19.55 16.97
C ARG A 280 21.01 18.73 16.79
N PRO A 281 22.13 19.16 17.44
CA PRO A 281 23.32 18.34 17.58
C PRO A 281 23.00 17.09 18.41
N ASP A 282 23.74 16.02 18.16
CA ASP A 282 23.60 14.75 18.85
C ASP A 282 23.88 14.93 20.35
N ASN A 283 22.94 14.54 21.21
CA ASN A 283 23.30 14.09 22.55
C ASN A 283 23.77 12.64 22.38
N ASP A 284 24.97 12.46 21.86
CA ASP A 284 25.65 11.16 21.80
C ASP A 284 26.18 10.78 23.21
N ASP A 285 25.26 10.68 24.18
CA ASP A 285 25.50 10.12 25.52
C ASP A 285 24.57 8.91 25.77
N GLU A 286 24.39 8.04 24.77
CA GLU A 286 24.03 6.65 25.03
C GLU A 286 25.16 5.78 24.49
N ALA A 287 26.15 5.59 25.37
CA ALA A 287 27.28 4.71 25.21
C ALA A 287 26.85 3.33 24.70
N ASP A 288 27.65 2.80 23.78
CA ASP A 288 27.56 1.43 23.29
C ASP A 288 27.64 0.42 24.46
N GLU A 289 26.54 -0.29 24.71
CA GLU A 289 26.51 -1.68 25.19
C GLU A 289 25.42 -2.49 24.46
#